data_AF-A0A3R8U3T5-F1
#
_entry.id   AF-A0A3R8U3T5-F1
#
_cell.length_a   1.000
_cell.length_b   1.000
_cell.length_c   1.000
_cell.angle_alpha   90.00
_cell.angle_beta   90.00
_cell.angle_gamma   90.00
#
_symmetry.space_group_name_H-M   'P 1'
#
loop_
_entity.id
_entity.type
_entity.pdbx_description
1 polymer ?
#
loop_
_entity_poly.entity_id
_entity_poly.type
_entity_poly.pdbx_seq_one_letter_code
_entity_poly.pdbx_strand_id
1 'polypeptide(L)'
;MSLADAFARSKNLKGLTSSWIKHVSARMREEQIQTTVRLNVDNAASMVAPAALVATMIERTGLLSLGRPLRVLILGTDPMTRLDRSSWVSFAGDMLGAPGRVEIVLCSEEEALTSFYPVAEALGMPTCTCVTHAAVRSSGGESIDMALWIHPATEASEPTEMDMVTTALSLVSGSSVPVYTACFNVADLHAQNYLLHGRSLRLTPLGGDLKRGSDSINRFGISTKGVGVEGGWGAVLARLEPMPPSLAAEDLALVSTALRLRCIEGALHSSWQLGQRINGVAFNRILPIGLLGNMALDTASGHILSEDYETRELRLVGQLWRKKLDTLPAGDSEALMLWASEVMLSFLWELPKEDHKRREAIELLERALDDGVLAAGIGLARCFEGSESTMAKATELYRRIGERHPFSAYYLAHEAIDGGDVGEGERLLRVSAAFGYPIAQTDLAKLIFDTASRRPEALAHLRSASAAGDIEASFSLGELYTEAYEFDAALAELRKAWSYGHAEAAALAARVAEHMLDIKMGKRSVAKRELRDAQECLRKLQRRAKSACAAGASARSAL
;
A
#
# COMPACT_ATOMS: atom_id res chain seq x y z
N MET A 1 11.16 0.82 -40.90
CA MET A 1 11.79 1.18 -39.61
C MET A 1 12.03 -0.12 -38.88
N SER A 2 13.26 -0.39 -38.48
CA SER A 2 13.60 -1.64 -37.78
C SER A 2 12.94 -1.67 -36.40
N LEU A 3 12.78 -2.86 -35.81
CA LEU A 3 12.27 -2.96 -34.45
C LEU A 3 13.26 -2.33 -33.44
N ALA A 4 14.57 -2.38 -33.73
CA ALA A 4 15.61 -1.70 -32.97
C ALA A 4 15.44 -0.17 -32.96
N ASP A 5 15.21 0.44 -34.13
CA ASP A 5 14.93 1.88 -34.22
C ASP A 5 13.67 2.26 -33.42
N ALA A 6 12.65 1.41 -33.48
CA ALA A 6 11.41 1.61 -32.75
C ALA A 6 11.61 1.51 -31.24
N PHE A 7 12.39 0.53 -30.77
CA PHE A 7 12.75 0.35 -29.37
C PHE A 7 13.50 1.59 -28.84
N ALA A 8 14.53 2.05 -29.55
CA ALA A 8 15.30 3.23 -29.15
C ALA A 8 14.46 4.51 -29.04
N ARG A 9 13.55 4.74 -30.00
CA ARG A 9 12.78 6.00 -30.14
C ARG A 9 11.45 6.03 -29.38
N SER A 10 10.90 4.88 -29.02
CA SER A 10 9.59 4.83 -28.36
C SER A 10 9.64 5.40 -26.96
N LYS A 11 8.71 6.31 -26.66
CA LYS A 11 8.61 6.96 -25.34
C LYS A 11 7.93 6.07 -24.28
N ASN A 12 7.15 5.08 -24.73
CA ASN A 12 6.36 4.19 -23.88
C ASN A 12 6.00 2.91 -24.63
N LEU A 13 5.44 1.94 -23.90
CA LEU A 13 5.04 0.64 -24.44
C LEU A 13 4.05 0.78 -25.60
N LYS A 14 3.05 1.67 -25.50
CA LYS A 14 2.05 1.89 -26.56
C LYS A 14 2.68 2.19 -27.93
N GLY A 15 3.70 3.05 -27.95
CA GLY A 15 4.45 3.40 -29.16
C GLY A 15 5.26 2.23 -29.71
N LEU A 16 5.90 1.46 -28.81
CA LEU A 16 6.66 0.27 -29.18
C LEU A 16 5.74 -0.81 -29.75
N THR A 17 4.63 -1.13 -29.08
CA THR A 17 3.62 -2.10 -29.53
C THR A 17 3.07 -1.73 -30.90
N SER A 18 2.78 -0.46 -31.15
CA SER A 18 2.31 0.00 -32.47
C SER A 18 3.32 -0.29 -33.59
N SER A 19 4.61 -0.19 -33.29
CA SER A 19 5.70 -0.47 -34.23
C SER A 19 5.94 -1.96 -34.39
N TRP A 20 5.87 -2.72 -33.30
CA TRP A 20 5.95 -4.16 -33.27
C TRP A 20 4.83 -4.81 -34.11
N ILE A 21 3.57 -4.32 -34.00
CA ILE A 21 2.45 -4.82 -34.82
C ILE A 21 2.77 -4.67 -36.32
N LYS A 22 3.33 -3.52 -36.73
CA LYS A 22 3.74 -3.29 -38.13
C LYS A 22 4.84 -4.24 -38.56
N HIS A 23 5.80 -4.50 -37.67
CA HIS A 23 6.91 -5.42 -37.92
C HIS A 23 6.41 -6.86 -38.10
N VAL A 24 5.59 -7.37 -37.17
CA VAL A 24 4.98 -8.70 -37.25
C VAL A 24 4.10 -8.83 -38.49
N SER A 25 3.25 -7.83 -38.77
CA SER A 25 2.40 -7.83 -39.98
C SER A 25 3.20 -7.81 -41.29
N ALA A 26 4.40 -7.22 -41.29
CA ALA A 26 5.29 -7.27 -42.45
C ALA A 26 5.86 -8.68 -42.63
N ARG A 27 6.41 -9.29 -41.57
CA ARG A 27 6.89 -10.68 -41.60
C ARG A 27 5.82 -11.67 -42.04
N MET A 28 4.60 -11.54 -41.51
CA MET A 28 3.48 -12.40 -41.92
C MET A 28 3.15 -12.28 -43.41
N ARG A 29 3.25 -11.08 -43.99
CA ARG A 29 3.03 -10.88 -45.44
C ARG A 29 4.17 -11.46 -46.27
N GLU A 30 5.40 -11.34 -45.81
CA GLU A 30 6.59 -11.92 -46.45
C GLU A 30 6.53 -13.44 -46.45
N GLU A 31 6.12 -14.04 -45.33
CA GLU A 31 5.99 -15.49 -45.14
C GLU A 31 4.62 -16.04 -45.61
N GLN A 32 3.76 -15.20 -46.22
CA GLN A 32 2.42 -15.55 -46.72
C GLN A 32 1.49 -16.20 -45.68
N ILE A 33 1.66 -15.84 -44.40
CA ILE A 33 0.88 -16.35 -43.28
C ILE A 33 -0.48 -15.64 -43.23
N GLN A 34 -1.57 -16.42 -43.29
CA GLN A 34 -2.93 -15.93 -43.06
C GLN A 34 -3.33 -16.15 -41.60
N THR A 35 -3.92 -15.13 -40.98
CA THR A 35 -4.46 -15.23 -39.61
C THR A 35 -5.79 -14.51 -39.50
N THR A 36 -6.67 -15.02 -38.64
CA THR A 36 -7.90 -14.35 -38.20
C THR A 36 -7.66 -13.47 -36.97
N VAL A 37 -6.46 -13.54 -36.37
CA VAL A 37 -6.10 -12.82 -35.15
C VAL A 37 -5.90 -11.34 -35.45
N ARG A 38 -6.70 -10.48 -34.80
CA ARG A 38 -6.61 -9.03 -34.98
C ARG A 38 -5.54 -8.43 -34.07
N LEU A 39 -4.37 -8.11 -34.64
CA LEU A 39 -3.29 -7.41 -33.95
C LEU A 39 -3.68 -5.94 -33.71
N ASN A 40 -3.96 -5.57 -32.46
CA ASN A 40 -4.17 -4.19 -32.05
C ASN A 40 -3.38 -3.89 -30.76
N VAL A 41 -3.18 -2.61 -30.46
CA VAL A 41 -2.27 -2.18 -29.40
C VAL A 41 -2.71 -2.64 -28.01
N ASP A 42 -4.01 -2.61 -27.73
CA ASP A 42 -4.53 -2.94 -26.40
C ASP A 42 -4.35 -4.43 -26.09
N ASN A 43 -4.51 -5.29 -27.11
CA ASN A 43 -4.38 -6.74 -26.95
C ASN A 43 -2.94 -7.24 -27.08
N ALA A 44 -2.05 -6.48 -27.72
CA ALA A 44 -0.66 -6.89 -27.98
C ALA A 44 0.34 -6.37 -26.95
N ALA A 45 -0.02 -5.38 -26.13
CA ALA A 45 0.90 -4.78 -25.15
C ALA A 45 1.55 -5.83 -24.23
N SER A 46 0.77 -6.78 -23.73
CA SER A 46 1.22 -7.87 -22.87
C SER A 46 2.19 -8.85 -23.55
N MET A 47 2.14 -8.98 -24.88
CA MET A 47 3.08 -9.81 -25.65
C MET A 47 4.42 -9.11 -25.86
N VAL A 48 4.41 -7.78 -25.92
CA VAL A 48 5.58 -6.95 -26.22
C VAL A 48 6.35 -6.59 -24.94
N ALA A 49 5.64 -6.40 -23.82
CA ALA A 49 6.25 -5.92 -22.58
C ALA A 49 7.40 -6.80 -22.05
N PRO A 50 7.29 -8.15 -22.04
CA PRO A 50 8.39 -8.99 -21.56
C PRO A 50 9.66 -8.90 -22.42
N ALA A 51 9.51 -8.91 -23.76
CA ALA A 51 10.62 -8.72 -24.68
C ALA A 51 11.30 -7.35 -24.48
N ALA A 52 10.49 -6.30 -24.31
CA ALA A 52 10.97 -4.94 -24.07
C ALA A 52 11.70 -4.83 -22.72
N LEU A 53 11.21 -5.50 -21.68
CA LEU A 53 11.86 -5.55 -20.37
C LEU A 53 13.23 -6.25 -20.47
N VAL A 54 13.30 -7.44 -21.08
CA VAL A 54 14.57 -8.16 -21.28
C VAL A 54 15.55 -7.32 -22.11
N ALA A 55 15.11 -6.72 -23.22
CA ALA A 55 15.94 -5.84 -24.02
C ALA A 55 16.45 -4.63 -23.21
N THR A 56 15.59 -3.99 -22.43
CA THR A 56 15.96 -2.86 -21.55
C THR A 56 17.03 -3.27 -20.54
N MET A 57 16.88 -4.44 -19.93
CA MET A 57 17.85 -4.96 -18.97
C MET A 57 19.21 -5.27 -19.61
N ILE A 58 19.22 -5.91 -20.78
CA ILE A 58 20.47 -6.19 -21.51
C ILE A 58 21.16 -4.89 -21.96
N GLU A 59 20.39 -3.90 -22.42
CA GLU A 59 20.90 -2.58 -22.81
C GLU A 59 21.56 -1.87 -21.61
N ARG A 60 20.86 -1.80 -20.46
CA ARG A 60 21.34 -1.10 -19.24
C ARG A 60 22.55 -1.78 -18.59
N THR A 61 22.68 -3.08 -18.75
CA THR A 61 23.78 -3.87 -18.17
C THR A 61 24.98 -4.01 -19.10
N GLY A 62 24.84 -3.61 -20.37
CA GLY A 62 25.90 -3.68 -21.37
C GLY A 62 26.25 -5.09 -21.83
N LEU A 63 25.47 -6.11 -21.46
CA LEU A 63 25.78 -7.53 -21.73
C LEU A 63 25.85 -7.86 -23.22
N LEU A 64 25.17 -7.10 -24.08
CA LEU A 64 25.20 -7.32 -25.53
C LEU A 64 26.61 -7.16 -26.13
N SER A 65 27.48 -6.38 -25.47
CA SER A 65 28.87 -6.13 -25.86
C SER A 65 29.74 -7.39 -25.86
N LEU A 66 29.30 -8.47 -25.21
CA LEU A 66 30.01 -9.76 -25.17
C LEU A 66 30.13 -10.46 -26.55
N GLY A 67 29.43 -9.98 -27.58
CA GLY A 67 29.59 -10.47 -28.96
C GLY A 67 29.07 -11.89 -29.24
N ARG A 68 28.63 -12.63 -28.22
CA ARG A 68 28.05 -13.98 -28.31
C ARG A 68 26.54 -14.01 -28.02
N PRO A 69 25.83 -15.12 -28.28
CA PRO A 69 24.47 -15.32 -27.77
C PRO A 69 24.44 -15.25 -26.24
N LEU A 70 23.38 -14.65 -25.72
CA LEU A 70 23.10 -14.47 -24.30
C LEU A 70 21.96 -15.39 -23.86
N ARG A 71 22.13 -16.11 -22.76
CA ARG A 71 21.10 -16.95 -22.15
C ARG A 71 20.56 -16.26 -20.91
N VAL A 72 19.29 -15.86 -20.99
CA VAL A 72 18.59 -15.09 -19.95
C VAL A 72 17.61 -16.00 -19.24
N LEU A 73 17.86 -16.27 -17.96
CA LEU A 73 16.93 -16.99 -17.10
C LEU A 73 15.85 -16.04 -16.59
N ILE A 74 14.58 -16.36 -16.82
CA ILE A 74 13.47 -15.62 -16.21
C ILE A 74 12.99 -16.40 -14.98
N LEU A 75 13.01 -15.72 -13.83
CA LEU A 75 12.42 -16.18 -12.58
C LEU A 75 11.14 -15.38 -12.35
N GLY A 76 10.04 -16.04 -12.02
CA GLY A 76 8.77 -15.41 -11.69
C GLY A 76 7.60 -16.33 -11.99
N THR A 77 6.53 -16.21 -11.22
CA THR A 77 5.24 -16.88 -11.44
C THR A 77 4.30 -16.03 -12.28
N ASP A 78 4.68 -14.81 -12.67
CA ASP A 78 3.85 -13.93 -13.47
C ASP A 78 3.50 -14.58 -14.83
N PRO A 79 2.21 -14.84 -15.11
CA PRO A 79 1.80 -15.52 -16.33
C PRO A 79 2.26 -14.78 -17.59
N MET A 80 2.34 -13.44 -17.56
CA MET A 80 2.61 -12.61 -18.73
C MET A 80 3.96 -12.92 -19.38
N THR A 81 4.95 -13.33 -18.58
CA THR A 81 6.27 -13.72 -19.10
C THR A 81 6.30 -15.09 -19.72
N ARG A 82 5.33 -15.94 -19.37
CA ARG A 82 5.23 -17.35 -19.74
C ARG A 82 4.20 -17.59 -20.85
N LEU A 83 3.35 -16.60 -21.15
CA LEU A 83 2.37 -16.62 -22.24
C LEU A 83 3.00 -17.07 -23.56
N ASP A 84 2.26 -17.88 -24.31
CA ASP A 84 2.67 -18.36 -25.63
C ASP A 84 4.05 -19.04 -25.62
N ARG A 85 4.34 -19.76 -24.52
CA ARG A 85 5.64 -20.42 -24.27
C ARG A 85 6.83 -19.46 -24.35
N SER A 86 6.62 -18.21 -23.91
CA SER A 86 7.59 -17.12 -24.00
C SER A 86 8.09 -16.82 -25.42
N SER A 87 7.40 -17.29 -26.48
CA SER A 87 7.88 -17.16 -27.86
C SER A 87 8.11 -15.69 -28.22
N TRP A 88 7.23 -14.80 -27.77
CA TRP A 88 7.30 -13.37 -28.01
C TRP A 88 8.50 -12.68 -27.34
N VAL A 89 9.04 -13.25 -26.26
CA VAL A 89 10.19 -12.68 -25.53
C VAL A 89 11.47 -12.70 -26.38
N SER A 90 11.56 -13.62 -27.34
CA SER A 90 12.69 -13.71 -28.29
C SER A 90 12.92 -12.43 -29.11
N PHE A 91 11.88 -11.60 -29.30
CA PHE A 91 12.01 -10.28 -29.95
C PHE A 91 12.92 -9.31 -29.17
N ALA A 92 13.35 -9.63 -27.95
CA ALA A 92 14.37 -8.86 -27.25
C ALA A 92 15.64 -8.70 -28.11
N GLY A 93 16.05 -9.75 -28.84
CA GLY A 93 17.17 -9.68 -29.77
C GLY A 93 16.92 -8.67 -30.90
N ASP A 94 15.75 -8.71 -31.54
CA ASP A 94 15.36 -7.77 -32.60
C ASP A 94 15.28 -6.31 -32.12
N MET A 95 14.78 -6.09 -30.89
CA MET A 95 14.75 -4.78 -30.25
C MET A 95 16.15 -4.22 -29.98
N LEU A 96 17.13 -5.10 -29.80
CA LEU A 96 18.54 -4.76 -29.62
C LEU A 96 19.33 -4.70 -30.95
N GLY A 97 18.68 -4.95 -32.09
CA GLY A 97 19.34 -5.02 -33.39
C GLY A 97 20.24 -6.24 -33.55
N ALA A 98 20.00 -7.28 -32.74
CA ALA A 98 20.76 -8.52 -32.68
C ALA A 98 19.81 -9.75 -32.67
N PRO A 99 19.03 -10.00 -33.75
CA PRO A 99 18.07 -11.11 -33.81
C PRO A 99 18.75 -12.45 -33.53
N GLY A 100 18.09 -13.32 -32.74
CA GLY A 100 18.60 -14.65 -32.38
C GLY A 100 19.77 -14.66 -31.39
N ARG A 101 20.26 -13.50 -30.91
CA ARG A 101 21.33 -13.44 -29.89
C ARG A 101 20.84 -13.48 -28.45
N VAL A 102 19.53 -13.59 -28.21
CA VAL A 102 18.94 -13.68 -26.87
C VAL A 102 18.11 -14.96 -26.79
N GLU A 103 18.57 -15.91 -25.99
CA GLU A 103 17.86 -17.15 -25.65
C GLU A 103 17.19 -16.98 -24.28
N ILE A 104 15.93 -17.39 -24.19
CA ILE A 104 15.16 -17.33 -22.94
C ILE A 104 15.12 -18.72 -22.31
N VAL A 105 15.46 -18.76 -21.02
CA VAL A 105 15.40 -19.96 -20.18
C VAL A 105 14.34 -19.74 -19.10
N LEU A 106 13.48 -20.74 -18.87
CA LEU A 106 12.48 -20.76 -17.81
C LEU A 106 12.73 -21.92 -16.85
N CYS A 107 12.12 -21.85 -15.65
CA CYS A 107 12.16 -22.95 -14.68
C CYS A 107 10.94 -23.88 -14.68
N SER A 108 9.88 -23.51 -15.39
CA SER A 108 8.66 -24.30 -15.52
C SER A 108 8.03 -24.06 -16.90
N GLU A 109 7.53 -25.12 -17.52
CA GLU A 109 6.63 -24.97 -18.67
C GLU A 109 5.24 -24.57 -18.17
N GLU A 110 4.55 -23.71 -18.92
CA GLU A 110 3.17 -23.33 -18.64
C GLU A 110 2.34 -23.40 -19.92
N GLU A 111 1.13 -23.96 -19.83
CA GLU A 111 0.18 -24.05 -20.95
C GLU A 111 -0.74 -22.81 -21.04
N ALA A 112 -0.19 -21.61 -20.82
CA ALA A 112 -0.95 -20.37 -20.93
C ALA A 112 -0.89 -19.84 -22.38
N LEU A 113 -1.64 -20.47 -23.28
CA LEU A 113 -1.71 -20.08 -24.69
C LEU A 113 -2.77 -19.00 -24.93
N THR A 114 -2.37 -17.91 -25.56
CA THR A 114 -3.25 -16.81 -25.98
C THR A 114 -3.69 -17.00 -27.42
N SER A 115 -4.62 -16.15 -27.88
CA SER A 115 -5.01 -16.09 -29.29
C SER A 115 -3.86 -15.70 -30.23
N PHE A 116 -2.72 -15.20 -29.71
CA PHE A 116 -1.56 -14.84 -30.52
C PHE A 116 -0.67 -16.04 -30.82
N TYR A 117 -0.72 -17.12 -30.03
CA TYR A 117 0.18 -18.27 -30.19
C TYR A 117 0.23 -18.87 -31.61
N PRO A 118 -0.89 -19.06 -32.33
CA PRO A 118 -0.83 -19.58 -33.70
C PRO A 118 -0.04 -18.68 -34.67
N VAL A 119 0.03 -17.38 -34.39
CA VAL A 119 0.85 -16.43 -35.17
C VAL A 119 2.33 -16.64 -34.86
N ALA A 120 2.70 -16.87 -33.59
CA ALA A 120 4.08 -17.18 -33.20
C ALA A 120 4.56 -18.49 -33.84
N GLU A 121 3.72 -19.53 -33.81
CA GLU A 121 4.03 -20.82 -34.45
C GLU A 121 4.21 -20.68 -35.96
N ALA A 122 3.29 -19.97 -36.62
CA ALA A 122 3.37 -19.77 -38.06
C ALA A 122 4.63 -18.99 -38.49
N LEU A 123 5.09 -18.05 -37.66
CA LEU A 123 6.32 -17.28 -37.86
C LEU A 123 7.61 -18.04 -37.47
N GLY A 124 7.48 -19.32 -37.09
CA GLY A 124 8.60 -20.16 -36.69
C GLY A 124 9.37 -19.59 -35.50
N MET A 125 8.68 -18.93 -34.57
CA MET A 125 9.33 -18.29 -33.43
C MET A 125 10.00 -19.32 -32.53
N PRO A 126 11.21 -19.05 -32.02
CA PRO A 126 11.89 -19.96 -31.13
C PRO A 126 11.12 -20.07 -29.81
N THR A 127 11.02 -21.31 -29.35
CA THR A 127 10.38 -21.67 -28.09
C THR A 127 11.43 -21.60 -26.97
N CYS A 128 11.04 -21.22 -25.74
CA CYS A 128 11.99 -21.12 -24.64
C CYS A 128 12.55 -22.48 -24.21
N THR A 129 13.77 -22.48 -23.68
CA THR A 129 14.37 -23.66 -23.05
C THR A 129 13.88 -23.77 -21.60
N CYS A 130 13.45 -24.94 -21.14
CA CYS A 130 13.04 -25.14 -19.75
C CYS A 130 14.11 -25.93 -18.97
N VAL A 131 14.50 -25.43 -17.79
CA VAL A 131 15.50 -26.04 -16.91
C VAL A 131 15.02 -25.93 -15.46
N THR A 132 14.92 -27.06 -14.75
CA THR A 132 14.41 -27.05 -13.37
C THR A 132 15.26 -26.20 -12.43
N HIS A 133 14.64 -25.67 -11.37
CA HIS A 133 15.36 -24.94 -10.31
C HIS A 133 16.55 -25.73 -9.76
N ALA A 134 16.40 -27.03 -9.54
CA ALA A 134 17.45 -27.91 -9.06
C ALA A 134 18.63 -28.00 -10.05
N ALA A 135 18.36 -28.08 -11.36
CA ALA A 135 19.39 -28.15 -12.39
C ALA A 135 20.16 -26.83 -12.55
N VAL A 136 19.48 -25.69 -12.41
CA VAL A 136 20.15 -24.37 -12.39
C VAL A 136 21.13 -24.29 -11.21
N ARG A 137 20.71 -24.75 -10.03
CA ARG A 137 21.56 -24.74 -8.83
C ARG A 137 22.74 -25.73 -8.93
N SER A 138 22.52 -26.95 -9.43
CA SER A 138 23.57 -27.98 -9.51
C SER A 138 24.65 -27.67 -10.55
N SER A 139 24.28 -27.02 -11.65
CA SER A 139 25.21 -26.57 -12.69
C SER A 139 25.93 -25.26 -12.33
N GLY A 140 25.66 -24.67 -11.15
CA GLY A 140 26.18 -23.36 -10.81
C GLY A 140 25.87 -22.31 -11.87
N GLY A 141 24.71 -22.42 -12.54
CA GLY A 141 24.35 -21.51 -13.62
C GLY A 141 25.36 -21.40 -14.77
N GLU A 142 26.27 -22.36 -14.99
CA GLU A 142 27.37 -22.31 -15.98
C GLU A 142 26.93 -21.94 -17.41
N SER A 143 25.64 -22.09 -17.70
CA SER A 143 25.04 -21.82 -19.00
C SER A 143 24.10 -20.61 -19.01
N ILE A 144 24.05 -19.81 -17.94
CA ILE A 144 23.19 -18.63 -17.79
C ILE A 144 24.06 -17.37 -17.69
N ASP A 145 23.78 -16.37 -18.51
CA ASP A 145 24.54 -15.11 -18.55
C ASP A 145 23.98 -14.05 -17.61
N MET A 146 22.66 -14.06 -17.42
CA MET A 146 21.96 -13.25 -16.43
C MET A 146 20.64 -13.90 -16.05
N ALA A 147 20.15 -13.59 -14.86
CA ALA A 147 18.77 -13.88 -14.49
C ALA A 147 17.97 -12.59 -14.29
N LEU A 148 16.69 -12.64 -14.62
CA LEU A 148 15.72 -11.59 -14.40
C LEU A 148 14.56 -12.14 -13.57
N TRP A 149 14.50 -11.71 -12.31
CA TRP A 149 13.44 -12.06 -11.36
C TRP A 149 12.32 -11.03 -11.38
N ILE A 150 11.24 -11.38 -12.04
CA ILE A 150 10.10 -10.50 -12.28
C ILE A 150 9.12 -10.66 -11.14
N HIS A 151 8.81 -9.54 -10.48
CA HIS A 151 7.95 -9.47 -9.30
C HIS A 151 8.28 -10.58 -8.26
N PRO A 152 9.40 -10.44 -7.53
CA PRO A 152 9.65 -11.27 -6.37
C PRO A 152 8.44 -11.17 -5.45
N ALA A 153 7.77 -12.29 -5.17
CA ALA A 153 6.62 -12.34 -4.26
C ALA A 153 7.04 -13.10 -3.00
N THR A 154 8.10 -12.63 -2.33
CA THR A 154 8.71 -13.36 -1.21
C THR A 154 7.82 -13.42 0.03
N GLU A 155 6.76 -12.63 0.07
CA GLU A 155 5.66 -12.68 1.04
C GLU A 155 4.72 -13.87 0.81
N ALA A 156 4.80 -14.52 -0.36
CA ALA A 156 4.07 -15.73 -0.64
C ALA A 156 4.78 -16.95 -0.04
N SER A 157 4.06 -17.73 0.77
CA SER A 157 4.57 -18.97 1.38
C SER A 157 4.53 -20.17 0.42
N GLU A 158 4.46 -19.95 -0.89
CA GLU A 158 4.34 -21.01 -1.87
C GLU A 158 5.70 -21.70 -2.12
N PRO A 159 5.74 -23.05 -2.28
CA PRO A 159 6.99 -23.77 -2.53
C PRO A 159 7.75 -23.26 -3.77
N THR A 160 7.02 -22.84 -4.80
CA THR A 160 7.55 -22.26 -6.04
C THR A 160 8.33 -20.97 -5.80
N GLU A 161 7.81 -20.08 -4.96
CA GLU A 161 8.47 -18.82 -4.58
C GLU A 161 9.72 -19.08 -3.75
N MET A 162 9.66 -20.06 -2.86
CA MET A 162 10.83 -20.51 -2.08
C MET A 162 11.95 -21.09 -2.96
N ASP A 163 11.59 -21.84 -4.00
CA ASP A 163 12.53 -22.35 -5.00
C ASP A 163 13.18 -21.19 -5.79
N MET A 164 12.41 -20.17 -6.16
CA MET A 164 12.92 -18.97 -6.83
C MET A 164 13.90 -18.19 -5.98
N VAL A 165 13.56 -17.92 -4.71
CA VAL A 165 14.47 -17.27 -3.73
C VAL A 165 15.78 -18.04 -3.63
N THR A 166 15.69 -19.37 -3.49
CA THR A 166 16.87 -20.24 -3.32
C THR A 166 17.73 -20.29 -4.60
N THR A 167 17.10 -20.34 -5.78
CA THR A 167 17.80 -20.27 -7.05
C THR A 167 18.48 -18.91 -7.24
N ALA A 168 17.79 -17.81 -6.95
CA ALA A 168 18.37 -16.47 -7.03
C ALA A 168 19.59 -16.32 -6.12
N LEU A 169 19.51 -16.81 -4.87
CA LEU A 169 20.64 -16.84 -3.94
C LEU A 169 21.83 -17.65 -4.48
N SER A 170 21.58 -18.84 -5.03
CA SER A 170 22.62 -19.70 -5.61
C SER A 170 23.34 -19.04 -6.79
N LEU A 171 22.61 -18.29 -7.62
CA LEU A 171 23.16 -17.60 -8.78
C LEU A 171 24.07 -16.44 -8.35
N VAL A 172 23.61 -15.60 -7.43
CA VAL A 172 24.38 -14.44 -6.94
C VAL A 172 25.58 -14.87 -6.11
N SER A 173 25.38 -15.75 -5.12
CA SER A 173 26.42 -16.07 -4.14
C SER A 173 27.33 -17.22 -4.56
N GLY A 174 26.83 -18.19 -5.35
CA GLY A 174 27.58 -19.38 -5.74
C GLY A 174 28.22 -19.30 -7.12
N SER A 175 27.58 -18.60 -8.05
CA SER A 175 27.86 -18.73 -9.50
C SER A 175 28.37 -17.43 -10.14
N SER A 176 28.33 -16.31 -9.41
CA SER A 176 28.61 -14.96 -9.93
C SER A 176 27.73 -14.55 -11.13
N VAL A 177 26.58 -15.21 -11.32
CA VAL A 177 25.61 -14.84 -12.36
C VAL A 177 24.82 -13.65 -11.83
N PRO A 178 24.80 -12.51 -12.54
CA PRO A 178 24.06 -11.35 -12.08
C PRO A 178 22.55 -11.61 -12.13
N VAL A 179 21.89 -11.41 -11.00
CA VAL A 179 20.44 -11.46 -10.88
C VAL A 179 19.91 -10.05 -10.81
N TYR A 180 19.02 -9.71 -11.74
CA TYR A 180 18.29 -8.46 -11.77
C TYR A 180 16.83 -8.69 -11.45
N THR A 181 16.10 -7.64 -11.12
CA THR A 181 14.68 -7.72 -10.83
C THR A 181 13.90 -6.59 -11.50
N ALA A 182 12.61 -6.83 -11.67
CA ALA A 182 11.63 -5.83 -12.05
C ALA A 182 10.45 -5.86 -11.06
N CYS A 183 10.41 -4.91 -10.13
CA CYS A 183 9.35 -4.73 -9.14
C CYS A 183 8.19 -3.91 -9.73
N PHE A 184 7.00 -4.03 -9.14
CA PHE A 184 5.82 -3.32 -9.63
C PHE A 184 5.81 -1.82 -9.35
N ASN A 185 6.44 -1.41 -8.26
CA ASN A 185 6.55 -0.01 -7.87
C ASN A 185 7.60 0.12 -6.76
N VAL A 186 7.82 1.34 -6.29
CA VAL A 186 8.78 1.65 -5.21
C VAL A 186 8.38 1.01 -3.88
N ALA A 187 7.09 0.92 -3.56
CA ALA A 187 6.62 0.25 -2.34
C ALA A 187 6.91 -1.26 -2.38
N ASP A 188 6.68 -1.90 -3.52
CA ASP A 188 7.04 -3.31 -3.75
C ASP A 188 8.55 -3.52 -3.58
N LEU A 189 9.39 -2.66 -4.17
CA LEU A 189 10.85 -2.71 -3.95
C LEU A 189 11.22 -2.66 -2.45
N HIS A 190 10.64 -1.72 -1.69
CA HIS A 190 10.93 -1.60 -0.27
C HIS A 190 10.42 -2.80 0.52
N ALA A 191 9.22 -3.29 0.22
CA ALA A 191 8.65 -4.50 0.79
C ALA A 191 9.58 -5.70 0.59
N GLN A 192 9.98 -5.96 -0.65
CA GLN A 192 10.89 -7.07 -0.98
C GLN A 192 12.25 -6.92 -0.31
N ASN A 193 12.76 -5.70 -0.11
CA ASN A 193 14.00 -5.48 0.63
C ASN A 193 13.94 -5.96 2.08
N TYR A 194 12.83 -5.73 2.79
CA TYR A 194 12.67 -6.29 4.15
C TYR A 194 12.61 -7.83 4.12
N LEU A 195 11.86 -8.41 3.19
CA LEU A 195 11.66 -9.86 3.13
C LEU A 195 12.94 -10.61 2.74
N LEU A 196 13.68 -10.07 1.76
CA LEU A 196 14.97 -10.59 1.30
C LEU A 196 16.09 -10.37 2.31
N HIS A 197 15.97 -9.36 3.18
CA HIS A 197 16.95 -9.09 4.22
C HIS A 197 17.14 -10.29 5.16
N GLY A 198 16.05 -11.00 5.49
CA GLY A 198 16.09 -12.25 6.25
C GLY A 198 16.88 -13.37 5.57
N ARG A 199 17.22 -13.20 4.28
CA ARG A 199 18.04 -14.11 3.46
C ARG A 199 19.41 -13.52 3.11
N SER A 200 19.82 -12.43 3.76
CA SER A 200 21.09 -11.72 3.47
C SER A 200 21.18 -11.21 2.03
N LEU A 201 20.05 -10.73 1.50
CA LEU A 201 19.91 -10.23 0.13
C LEU A 201 19.22 -8.85 0.12
N ARG A 202 19.56 -8.03 -0.88
CA ARG A 202 18.92 -6.74 -1.14
C ARG A 202 18.72 -6.49 -2.62
N LEU A 203 17.70 -5.73 -2.95
CA LEU A 203 17.47 -5.12 -4.25
C LEU A 203 17.98 -3.67 -4.24
N THR A 204 19.01 -3.41 -5.04
CA THR A 204 19.60 -2.09 -5.23
C THR A 204 19.12 -1.51 -6.57
N PRO A 205 18.41 -0.35 -6.60
CA PRO A 205 17.97 0.27 -7.85
C PRO A 205 19.10 0.48 -8.85
N LEU A 206 18.85 0.17 -10.12
CA LEU A 206 19.84 0.43 -11.18
C LEU A 206 20.11 1.93 -11.31
N GLY A 207 21.38 2.32 -11.27
CA GLY A 207 21.79 3.73 -11.30
C GLY A 207 21.51 4.51 -10.01
N GLY A 208 20.94 3.89 -8.98
CA GLY A 208 20.78 4.45 -7.63
C GLY A 208 19.69 5.51 -7.42
N ASP A 209 19.14 6.10 -8.48
CA ASP A 209 18.09 7.12 -8.39
C ASP A 209 16.71 6.53 -8.71
N LEU A 210 15.71 6.74 -7.86
CA LEU A 210 14.31 6.32 -8.07
C LEU A 210 13.48 7.52 -8.56
N LYS A 211 13.84 8.06 -9.73
CA LYS A 211 13.12 9.18 -10.35
C LYS A 211 12.70 8.86 -11.77
N ARG A 212 11.55 9.38 -12.18
CA ARG A 212 11.10 9.29 -13.57
C ARG A 212 12.20 9.63 -14.57
N GLY A 213 12.47 8.69 -15.47
CA GLY A 213 13.48 8.83 -16.52
C GLY A 213 14.89 8.38 -16.13
N SER A 214 15.10 7.97 -14.88
CA SER A 214 16.35 7.33 -14.43
C SER A 214 16.50 5.89 -14.93
N ASP A 215 17.69 5.34 -14.71
CA ASP A 215 18.05 3.96 -15.05
C ASP A 215 17.40 2.90 -14.16
N SER A 216 16.69 3.29 -13.11
CA SER A 216 15.87 2.39 -12.30
C SER A 216 14.42 2.32 -12.80
N ILE A 217 13.97 3.26 -13.64
CA ILE A 217 12.58 3.29 -14.08
C ILE A 217 12.47 2.73 -15.50
N ASN A 218 11.63 1.71 -15.66
CA ASN A 218 11.34 1.10 -16.95
C ASN A 218 10.27 1.90 -17.70
N ARG A 219 10.65 2.52 -18.83
CA ARG A 219 9.72 3.26 -19.70
C ARG A 219 8.70 2.39 -20.43
N PHE A 220 8.92 1.07 -20.48
CA PHE A 220 8.05 0.10 -21.15
C PHE A 220 7.21 -0.73 -20.16
N GLY A 221 7.20 -0.38 -18.87
CA GLY A 221 6.32 -1.02 -17.89
C GLY A 221 4.84 -0.85 -18.24
N ILE A 222 4.02 -1.83 -17.87
CA ILE A 222 2.57 -1.75 -18.07
C ILE A 222 1.97 -1.00 -16.90
N SER A 223 1.50 0.23 -17.14
CA SER A 223 0.83 0.99 -16.07
C SER A 223 -0.50 0.33 -15.71
N THR A 224 -0.65 -0.04 -14.43
CA THR A 224 -1.93 -0.51 -13.89
C THR A 224 -2.76 0.70 -13.45
N LYS A 225 -4.06 0.71 -13.77
CA LYS A 225 -4.94 1.83 -13.42
C LYS A 225 -4.91 2.08 -11.90
N GLY A 226 -4.53 3.29 -11.50
CA GLY A 226 -4.52 3.74 -10.11
C GLY A 226 -3.12 3.91 -9.53
N VAL A 227 -2.15 3.13 -9.99
CA VAL A 227 -0.75 3.31 -9.60
C VAL A 227 -0.15 4.40 -10.50
N GLY A 228 0.65 5.32 -9.96
CA GLY A 228 1.16 6.50 -10.69
C GLY A 228 1.97 6.16 -11.96
N VAL A 229 2.64 7.17 -12.54
CA VAL A 229 3.43 6.99 -13.80
C VAL A 229 4.56 5.93 -13.66
N GLU A 230 4.90 5.58 -12.42
CA GLU A 230 5.93 4.60 -12.02
C GLU A 230 5.32 3.31 -11.43
N GLY A 231 4.04 3.05 -11.70
CA GLY A 231 3.31 1.92 -11.15
C GLY A 231 2.84 0.92 -12.19
N GLY A 232 3.14 -0.36 -11.97
CA GLY A 232 2.62 -1.50 -12.73
C GLY A 232 3.71 -2.50 -13.16
N TRP A 233 3.41 -3.37 -14.13
CA TRP A 233 4.27 -4.52 -14.43
C TRP A 233 5.69 -4.11 -14.85
N GLY A 234 6.69 -4.53 -14.05
CA GLY A 234 8.12 -4.31 -14.30
C GLY A 234 8.55 -2.84 -14.30
N ALA A 235 8.01 -2.00 -13.42
CA ALA A 235 8.25 -0.57 -13.39
C ALA A 235 9.62 -0.17 -12.79
N VAL A 236 10.04 -0.83 -11.70
CA VAL A 236 11.28 -0.51 -10.99
C VAL A 236 12.32 -1.61 -11.21
N LEU A 237 13.44 -1.25 -11.79
CA LEU A 237 14.56 -2.13 -12.11
C LEU A 237 15.62 -2.04 -11.02
N ALA A 238 16.00 -3.19 -10.50
CA ALA A 238 17.03 -3.29 -9.47
C ALA A 238 17.94 -4.51 -9.72
N ARG A 239 19.07 -4.53 -9.02
CA ARG A 239 20.01 -5.64 -8.97
C ARG A 239 19.91 -6.31 -7.60
N LEU A 240 19.89 -7.64 -7.59
CA LEU A 240 19.99 -8.42 -6.37
C LEU A 240 21.46 -8.50 -5.93
N GLU A 241 21.73 -8.13 -4.70
CA GLU A 241 23.07 -8.06 -4.11
C GLU A 241 23.09 -8.76 -2.74
N PRO A 242 24.18 -9.46 -2.38
CA PRO A 242 24.36 -9.95 -1.03
C PRO A 242 24.51 -8.79 -0.05
N MET A 243 23.90 -8.90 1.12
CA MET A 243 24.11 -7.95 2.21
C MET A 243 24.18 -8.66 3.56
N PRO A 244 24.98 -8.18 4.52
CA PRO A 244 24.97 -8.72 5.86
C PRO A 244 23.61 -8.45 6.54
N PRO A 245 23.13 -9.38 7.39
CA PRO A 245 21.91 -9.15 8.15
C PRO A 245 22.15 -8.02 9.17
N SER A 246 21.54 -6.86 8.94
CA SER A 246 21.61 -5.67 9.80
C SER A 246 20.28 -5.22 10.45
N LEU A 247 19.12 -5.65 9.96
CA LEU A 247 17.80 -5.27 10.49
C LEU A 247 17.41 -6.14 11.68
N ALA A 248 16.63 -5.56 12.60
CA ALA A 248 16.12 -6.27 13.77
C ALA A 248 15.07 -7.32 13.36
N ALA A 249 15.06 -8.48 14.04
CA ALA A 249 14.11 -9.55 13.74
C ALA A 249 12.64 -9.09 13.88
N GLU A 250 12.36 -8.21 14.84
CA GLU A 250 11.02 -7.63 15.06
C GLU A 250 10.57 -6.76 13.86
N ASP A 251 11.47 -5.97 13.26
CA ASP A 251 11.16 -5.16 12.07
C ASP A 251 10.83 -6.04 10.86
N LEU A 252 11.58 -7.13 10.69
CA LEU A 252 11.34 -8.12 9.64
C LEU A 252 9.99 -8.81 9.83
N ALA A 253 9.69 -9.25 11.06
CA ALA A 253 8.43 -9.88 11.41
C ALA A 253 7.24 -8.93 11.20
N LEU A 254 7.39 -7.65 11.54
CA LEU A 254 6.38 -6.62 11.35
C LEU A 254 6.03 -6.43 9.86
N VAL A 255 7.03 -6.18 9.01
CA VAL A 255 6.80 -5.96 7.57
C VAL A 255 6.30 -7.24 6.90
N SER A 256 6.88 -8.39 7.24
CA SER A 256 6.43 -9.69 6.72
C SER A 256 4.98 -9.98 7.05
N THR A 257 4.57 -9.75 8.31
CA THR A 257 3.19 -9.94 8.75
C THR A 257 2.23 -9.02 7.99
N ALA A 258 2.59 -7.74 7.87
CA ALA A 258 1.78 -6.76 7.15
C ALA A 258 1.55 -7.15 5.69
N LEU A 259 2.61 -7.53 4.96
CA LEU A 259 2.53 -7.91 3.55
C LEU A 259 1.79 -9.24 3.35
N ARG A 260 2.08 -10.25 4.20
CA ARG A 260 1.37 -11.53 4.14
C ARG A 260 -0.13 -11.36 4.36
N LEU A 261 -0.53 -10.47 5.28
CA LEU A 261 -1.94 -10.17 5.49
C LEU A 261 -2.59 -9.59 4.22
N ARG A 262 -1.89 -8.68 3.50
CA ARG A 262 -2.40 -8.15 2.21
C ARG A 262 -2.57 -9.23 1.16
N CYS A 263 -1.66 -10.20 1.09
CA CYS A 263 -1.81 -11.35 0.20
C CYS A 263 -3.05 -12.19 0.54
N ILE A 264 -3.27 -12.47 1.83
CA ILE A 264 -4.44 -13.22 2.29
C ILE A 264 -5.74 -12.50 1.92
N GLU A 265 -5.78 -11.18 2.05
CA GLU A 265 -6.93 -10.35 1.64
C GLU A 265 -7.16 -10.34 0.12
N GLY A 266 -6.22 -10.84 -0.68
CA GLY A 266 -6.26 -10.78 -2.14
C GLY A 266 -6.02 -9.38 -2.70
N ALA A 267 -5.54 -8.46 -1.87
CA ALA A 267 -5.26 -7.10 -2.27
C ALA A 267 -3.86 -7.02 -2.90
N LEU A 268 -3.77 -7.37 -4.18
CA LEU A 268 -2.52 -7.41 -4.94
C LEU A 268 -1.95 -6.01 -5.26
N HIS A 269 -2.70 -4.93 -5.01
CA HIS A 269 -2.22 -3.57 -5.27
C HIS A 269 -2.93 -2.51 -4.42
N SER A 270 -2.17 -1.60 -3.83
CA SER A 270 -2.72 -0.33 -3.32
C SER A 270 -3.03 0.61 -4.49
N SER A 271 -4.17 1.30 -4.42
CA SER A 271 -4.56 2.34 -5.38
C SER A 271 -3.73 3.61 -5.20
N TRP A 272 -3.05 3.78 -4.05
CA TRP A 272 -2.18 4.92 -3.78
C TRP A 272 -0.73 4.50 -3.62
N GLN A 273 0.17 5.39 -4.06
CA GLN A 273 1.59 5.25 -3.81
C GLN A 273 1.92 5.62 -2.36
N LEU A 274 2.81 4.84 -1.75
CA LEU A 274 3.28 5.06 -0.39
C LEU A 274 3.91 6.45 -0.26
N GLY A 275 3.48 7.24 0.72
CA GLY A 275 3.97 8.59 0.98
C GLY A 275 3.49 9.67 0.00
N GLN A 276 2.77 9.29 -1.06
CA GLN A 276 2.31 10.25 -2.06
C GLN A 276 1.04 10.97 -1.56
N ARG A 277 0.99 12.28 -1.79
CA ARG A 277 -0.23 13.07 -1.58
C ARG A 277 -1.37 12.55 -2.45
N ILE A 278 -2.51 12.27 -1.83
CA ILE A 278 -3.71 11.85 -2.53
C ILE A 278 -4.42 13.10 -3.06
N ASN A 279 -4.38 13.28 -4.39
CA ASN A 279 -5.02 14.42 -5.05
C ASN A 279 -6.53 14.22 -5.18
N GLY A 280 -7.30 15.31 -5.09
CA GLY A 280 -8.76 15.27 -5.24
C GLY A 280 -9.54 14.94 -3.96
N VAL A 281 -8.86 14.43 -2.92
CA VAL A 281 -9.43 14.28 -1.57
C VAL A 281 -9.33 15.62 -0.83
N ALA A 282 -9.96 16.65 -1.37
CA ALA A 282 -10.14 17.91 -0.65
C ALA A 282 -11.39 17.80 0.24
N PHE A 283 -11.41 16.84 1.16
CA PHE A 283 -12.34 16.89 2.28
C PHE A 283 -11.95 18.12 3.10
N ASN A 284 -12.69 19.22 2.99
CA ASN A 284 -12.50 20.40 3.82
C ASN A 284 -11.03 20.90 3.94
N ARG A 285 -10.21 20.70 2.88
CA ARG A 285 -8.78 21.08 2.78
C ARG A 285 -7.77 20.16 3.48
N ILE A 286 -8.13 18.94 3.86
CA ILE A 286 -7.18 17.92 4.31
C ILE A 286 -6.32 17.46 3.12
N LEU A 287 -5.02 17.25 3.34
CA LEU A 287 -4.06 16.84 2.31
C LEU A 287 -3.38 15.53 2.71
N PRO A 288 -4.10 14.40 2.65
CA PRO A 288 -3.57 13.15 3.19
C PRO A 288 -2.52 12.54 2.26
N ILE A 289 -1.62 11.75 2.84
CA ILE A 289 -0.67 10.91 2.12
C ILE A 289 -1.16 9.46 2.11
N GLY A 290 -0.91 8.73 1.02
CA GLY A 290 -1.22 7.30 0.90
C GLY A 290 -0.26 6.44 1.72
N LEU A 291 -0.80 5.41 2.36
CA LEU A 291 -0.09 4.39 3.13
C LEU A 291 -0.38 2.99 2.56
N LEU A 292 0.21 1.96 3.19
CA LEU A 292 -0.06 0.56 2.87
C LEU A 292 -1.55 0.23 3.04
N GLY A 293 -2.09 -0.63 2.18
CA GLY A 293 -3.45 -1.15 2.32
C GLY A 293 -4.59 -0.17 2.01
N ASN A 294 -4.38 0.80 1.13
CA ASN A 294 -5.35 1.86 0.82
C ASN A 294 -5.78 2.66 2.06
N MET A 295 -4.84 2.78 3.00
CA MET A 295 -4.96 3.70 4.12
C MET A 295 -4.36 5.05 3.72
N ALA A 296 -4.81 6.11 4.37
CA ALA A 296 -4.26 7.43 4.21
C ALA A 296 -4.11 8.13 5.56
N LEU A 297 -3.11 9.01 5.63
CA LEU A 297 -2.79 9.77 6.83
C LEU A 297 -2.93 11.26 6.56
N ASP A 298 -3.75 11.93 7.37
CA ASP A 298 -3.65 13.36 7.54
C ASP A 298 -2.48 13.68 8.48
N THR A 299 -1.37 14.14 7.90
CA THR A 299 -0.13 14.43 8.63
C THR A 299 -0.27 15.58 9.64
N ALA A 300 -1.27 16.45 9.50
CA ALA A 300 -1.48 17.56 10.41
C ALA A 300 -2.14 17.12 11.72
N SER A 301 -3.10 16.20 11.65
CA SER A 301 -3.93 15.79 12.79
C SER A 301 -3.67 14.36 13.27
N GLY A 302 -2.92 13.55 12.50
CA GLY A 302 -2.76 12.12 12.75
C GLY A 302 -3.99 11.28 12.40
N HIS A 303 -5.00 11.84 11.73
CA HIS A 303 -6.21 11.08 11.36
C HIS A 303 -5.89 10.04 10.30
N ILE A 304 -6.38 8.82 10.55
CA ILE A 304 -6.23 7.68 9.65
C ILE A 304 -7.53 7.46 8.90
N LEU A 305 -7.41 7.44 7.58
CA LEU A 305 -8.50 7.24 6.64
C LEU A 305 -8.30 5.90 5.91
N SER A 306 -9.38 5.26 5.49
CA SER A 306 -9.34 4.06 4.63
C SER A 306 -10.31 4.24 3.46
N GLU A 307 -9.92 3.81 2.26
CA GLU A 307 -10.83 3.71 1.11
C GLU A 307 -11.86 2.61 1.37
N ASP A 308 -13.15 2.94 1.31
CA ASP A 308 -14.20 1.95 1.22
C ASP A 308 -14.31 1.46 -0.23
N TYR A 309 -14.10 0.16 -0.45
CA TYR A 309 -14.05 -0.42 -1.79
C TYR A 309 -15.38 -0.34 -2.57
N GLU A 310 -16.52 -0.32 -1.88
CA GLU A 310 -17.85 -0.30 -2.50
C GLU A 310 -18.22 1.12 -2.96
N THR A 311 -17.91 2.12 -2.14
CA THR A 311 -18.33 3.51 -2.31
C THR A 311 -17.23 4.40 -2.87
N ARG A 312 -15.97 3.95 -2.84
CA ARG A 312 -14.76 4.74 -3.17
C ARG A 312 -14.60 5.99 -2.28
N GLU A 313 -15.32 6.06 -1.16
CA GLU A 313 -15.20 7.16 -0.21
C GLU A 313 -14.11 6.86 0.83
N LEU A 314 -13.47 7.91 1.36
CA LEU A 314 -12.58 7.78 2.50
C LEU A 314 -13.36 7.84 3.80
N ARG A 315 -13.17 6.83 4.64
CA ARG A 315 -13.73 6.77 6.00
C ARG A 315 -12.65 7.00 7.02
N LEU A 316 -12.98 7.76 8.07
CA LEU A 316 -12.13 7.88 9.25
C LEU A 316 -12.19 6.56 10.03
N VAL A 317 -11.03 5.93 10.24
CA VAL A 317 -10.91 4.64 10.96
C VAL A 317 -10.15 4.76 12.28
N GLY A 318 -9.62 5.96 12.58
CA GLY A 318 -9.08 6.32 13.89
C GLY A 318 -8.07 7.47 13.81
N GLN A 319 -7.30 7.65 14.87
CA GLN A 319 -6.28 8.68 14.99
C GLN A 319 -4.99 8.13 15.62
N LEU A 320 -3.85 8.51 15.06
CA LEU A 320 -2.53 8.16 15.60
C LEU A 320 -2.25 8.92 16.90
N TRP A 321 -1.45 8.29 17.76
CA TRP A 321 -0.86 8.95 18.91
C TRP A 321 0.37 9.75 18.50
N ARG A 322 0.63 10.83 19.25
CA ARG A 322 1.64 11.83 18.89
C ARG A 322 3.04 11.25 18.72
N LYS A 323 3.48 10.36 19.62
CA LYS A 323 4.81 9.74 19.53
C LYS A 323 5.03 8.96 18.22
N LYS A 324 3.98 8.35 17.65
CA LYS A 324 4.08 7.65 16.36
C LYS A 324 4.05 8.61 15.17
N LEU A 325 3.25 9.68 15.26
CA LEU A 325 3.22 10.71 14.22
C LEU A 325 4.55 11.46 14.13
N ASP A 326 5.19 11.76 15.26
CA ASP A 326 6.48 12.45 15.32
C ASP A 326 7.64 11.62 14.71
N THR A 327 7.47 10.31 14.55
CA THR A 327 8.45 9.42 13.90
C THR A 327 8.14 9.15 12.43
N LEU A 328 7.13 9.82 11.85
CA LEU A 328 6.77 9.67 10.44
C LEU A 328 7.99 9.97 9.54
N PRO A 329 8.47 8.99 8.76
CA PRO A 329 9.57 9.23 7.84
C PRO A 329 9.17 10.16 6.69
N ALA A 330 10.10 10.99 6.24
CA ALA A 330 9.89 11.84 5.07
C ALA A 330 10.03 11.03 3.77
N GLY A 331 9.20 11.38 2.77
CA GLY A 331 9.26 10.79 1.43
C GLY A 331 8.89 9.29 1.38
N ASP A 332 9.09 8.69 0.22
CA ASP A 332 8.86 7.27 -0.08
C ASP A 332 10.07 6.41 0.32
N SER A 333 10.51 6.52 1.58
CA SER A 333 11.69 5.80 2.08
C SER A 333 11.39 4.36 2.51
N GLU A 334 12.42 3.51 2.57
CA GLU A 334 12.34 2.17 3.16
C GLU A 334 11.85 2.23 4.62
N ALA A 335 12.26 3.25 5.39
CA ALA A 335 11.75 3.49 6.73
C ALA A 335 10.24 3.77 6.76
N LEU A 336 9.68 4.41 5.72
CA LEU A 336 8.23 4.63 5.62
C LEU A 336 7.48 3.30 5.46
N MET A 337 8.06 2.29 4.79
CA MET A 337 7.45 0.96 4.69
C MET A 337 7.27 0.32 6.07
N LEU A 338 8.35 0.27 6.87
CA LEU A 338 8.28 -0.24 8.25
C LEU A 338 7.25 0.53 9.08
N TRP A 339 7.32 1.86 9.03
CA TRP A 339 6.41 2.72 9.79
C TRP A 339 4.94 2.49 9.38
N ALA A 340 4.66 2.40 8.07
CA ALA A 340 3.32 2.20 7.53
C ALA A 340 2.78 0.79 7.79
N SER A 341 3.64 -0.24 7.82
CA SER A 341 3.25 -1.60 8.21
C SER A 341 2.71 -1.65 9.64
N GLU A 342 3.37 -0.96 10.58
CA GLU A 342 2.87 -0.85 11.96
C GLU A 342 1.53 -0.14 12.03
N VAL A 343 1.38 0.97 11.31
CA VAL A 343 0.10 1.71 11.26
C VAL A 343 -0.99 0.85 10.63
N MET A 344 -0.69 0.10 9.57
CA MET A 344 -1.67 -0.76 8.92
C MET A 344 -2.18 -1.84 9.87
N LEU A 345 -1.29 -2.53 10.58
CA LEU A 345 -1.68 -3.55 11.54
C LEU A 345 -2.44 -2.96 12.74
N SER A 346 -1.97 -1.86 13.34
CA SER A 346 -2.65 -1.25 14.49
C SER A 346 -4.04 -0.68 14.17
N PHE A 347 -4.32 -0.41 12.89
CA PHE A 347 -5.59 0.10 12.40
C PHE A 347 -6.39 -0.88 11.55
N LEU A 348 -6.04 -2.16 11.62
CA LEU A 348 -6.88 -3.23 11.10
C LEU A 348 -8.24 -3.20 11.84
N TRP A 349 -9.32 -3.24 11.08
CA TRP A 349 -10.68 -3.14 11.62
C TRP A 349 -11.61 -4.23 11.12
N GLU A 350 -11.19 -5.03 10.14
CA GLU A 350 -11.93 -6.17 9.63
C GLU A 350 -10.98 -7.30 9.23
N LEU A 351 -11.46 -8.54 9.37
CA LEU A 351 -10.80 -9.74 8.87
C LEU A 351 -11.43 -10.17 7.54
N PRO A 352 -10.69 -10.90 6.68
CA PRO A 352 -11.23 -11.44 5.43
C PRO A 352 -12.57 -12.13 5.62
N LYS A 353 -13.50 -11.95 4.66
CA LYS A 353 -14.85 -12.50 4.78
C LYS A 353 -14.86 -14.02 4.68
N GLU A 354 -14.00 -14.59 3.83
CA GLU A 354 -13.91 -16.01 3.55
C GLU A 354 -13.24 -16.79 4.68
N ASP A 355 -13.87 -17.87 5.15
CA ASP A 355 -13.45 -18.61 6.36
C ASP A 355 -12.01 -19.14 6.34
N HIS A 356 -11.52 -19.58 5.18
CA HIS A 356 -10.15 -20.07 5.06
C HIS A 356 -9.13 -18.93 5.23
N LYS A 357 -9.32 -17.82 4.50
CA LYS A 357 -8.50 -16.61 4.63
C LYS A 357 -8.59 -16.01 6.03
N ARG A 358 -9.78 -15.99 6.61
CA ARG A 358 -10.00 -15.50 7.98
C ARG A 358 -9.17 -16.29 8.99
N ARG A 359 -9.20 -17.62 8.93
CA ARG A 359 -8.39 -18.47 9.82
C ARG A 359 -6.90 -18.23 9.61
N GLU A 360 -6.45 -18.18 8.36
CA GLU A 360 -5.05 -17.91 8.03
C GLU A 360 -4.59 -16.54 8.55
N ALA A 361 -5.41 -15.49 8.41
CA ALA A 361 -5.12 -14.16 8.93
C ALA A 361 -5.04 -14.14 10.46
N ILE A 362 -5.95 -14.82 11.16
CA ILE A 362 -5.90 -14.93 12.63
C ILE A 362 -4.60 -15.63 13.07
N GLU A 363 -4.29 -16.80 12.49
CA GLU A 363 -3.07 -17.56 12.82
C GLU A 363 -1.79 -16.75 12.55
N LEU A 364 -1.77 -15.99 11.45
CA LEU A 364 -0.67 -15.09 11.12
C LEU A 364 -0.49 -14.00 12.19
N LEU A 365 -1.57 -13.32 12.58
CA LEU A 365 -1.52 -12.22 13.55
C LEU A 365 -1.20 -12.71 14.97
N GLU A 366 -1.71 -13.87 15.37
CA GLU A 366 -1.37 -14.50 16.65
C GLU A 366 0.12 -14.86 16.72
N ARG A 367 0.66 -15.49 15.67
CA ARG A 367 2.09 -15.82 15.59
C ARG A 367 2.96 -14.56 15.62
N ALA A 368 2.56 -13.52 14.88
CA ALA A 368 3.28 -12.26 14.89
C ALA A 368 3.30 -11.59 16.29
N LEU A 369 2.20 -11.68 17.03
CA LEU A 369 2.17 -11.22 18.43
C LEU A 369 3.11 -12.03 19.32
N ASP A 370 3.17 -13.35 19.14
CA ASP A 370 4.11 -14.22 19.85
C ASP A 370 5.57 -13.89 19.52
N ASP A 371 5.84 -13.45 18.28
CA ASP A 371 7.13 -12.94 17.81
C ASP A 371 7.42 -11.48 18.24
N GLY A 372 6.54 -10.87 19.04
CA GLY A 372 6.73 -9.53 19.62
C GLY A 372 6.10 -8.38 18.83
N VAL A 373 5.43 -8.64 17.71
CA VAL A 373 4.77 -7.62 16.89
C VAL A 373 3.45 -7.19 17.54
N LEU A 374 3.53 -6.26 18.49
CA LEU A 374 2.36 -5.77 19.25
C LEU A 374 1.25 -5.24 18.34
N ALA A 375 1.60 -4.55 17.25
CA ALA A 375 0.64 -4.00 16.28
C ALA A 375 -0.26 -5.08 15.66
N ALA A 376 0.25 -6.30 15.45
CA ALA A 376 -0.53 -7.43 14.94
C ALA A 376 -1.61 -7.86 15.97
N GLY A 377 -1.21 -7.97 17.23
CA GLY A 377 -2.13 -8.28 18.32
C GLY A 377 -3.20 -7.21 18.53
N ILE A 378 -2.83 -5.93 18.41
CA ILE A 378 -3.78 -4.80 18.44
C ILE A 378 -4.78 -4.89 17.30
N GLY A 379 -4.30 -5.08 16.07
CA GLY A 379 -5.17 -5.22 14.90
C GLY A 379 -6.16 -6.37 15.06
N LEU A 380 -5.68 -7.52 15.51
CA LEU A 380 -6.54 -8.68 15.76
C LEU A 380 -7.58 -8.43 16.87
N ALA A 381 -7.17 -7.78 17.97
CA ALA A 381 -8.08 -7.44 19.06
C ALA A 381 -9.22 -6.53 18.58
N ARG A 382 -8.88 -5.48 17.80
CA ARG A 382 -9.86 -4.57 17.20
C ARG A 382 -10.82 -5.27 16.25
N CYS A 383 -10.35 -6.22 15.44
CA CYS A 383 -11.23 -7.03 14.61
C CYS A 383 -12.24 -7.87 15.43
N PHE A 384 -11.88 -8.27 16.65
CA PHE A 384 -12.76 -9.02 17.54
C PHE A 384 -13.72 -8.15 18.36
N GLU A 385 -13.51 -6.83 18.44
CA GLU A 385 -14.47 -5.90 19.07
C GLU A 385 -15.81 -5.84 18.32
N GLY A 386 -15.81 -6.17 17.02
CA GLY A 386 -16.98 -6.08 16.15
C GLY A 386 -18.11 -7.07 16.43
N SER A 387 -17.94 -8.02 17.37
CA SER A 387 -19.00 -8.95 17.76
C SER A 387 -18.95 -9.38 19.23
N GLU A 388 -20.11 -9.54 19.86
CA GLU A 388 -20.22 -10.00 21.25
C GLU A 388 -19.56 -11.37 21.46
N SER A 389 -19.65 -12.27 20.48
CA SER A 389 -19.10 -13.64 20.56
C SER A 389 -17.57 -13.67 20.56
N THR A 390 -16.92 -12.61 20.09
CA THR A 390 -15.45 -12.51 20.04
C THR A 390 -14.86 -11.53 21.05
N MET A 391 -15.69 -10.78 21.78
CA MET A 391 -15.24 -9.76 22.72
C MET A 391 -14.25 -10.31 23.76
N ALA A 392 -14.52 -11.51 24.32
CA ALA A 392 -13.62 -12.14 25.28
C ALA A 392 -12.20 -12.40 24.71
N LYS A 393 -12.09 -12.66 23.40
CA LYS A 393 -10.79 -12.82 22.72
C LYS A 393 -10.08 -11.48 22.56
N ALA A 394 -10.82 -10.41 22.23
CA ALA A 394 -10.27 -9.06 22.17
C ALA A 394 -9.67 -8.67 23.52
N THR A 395 -10.43 -8.87 24.61
CA THR A 395 -9.98 -8.56 25.97
C THR A 395 -8.71 -9.33 26.33
N GLU A 396 -8.62 -10.63 26.02
CA GLU A 396 -7.42 -11.42 26.30
C GLU A 396 -6.19 -10.88 25.54
N LEU A 397 -6.34 -10.53 24.26
CA LEU A 397 -5.26 -9.94 23.48
C LEU A 397 -4.80 -8.60 24.07
N TYR A 398 -5.73 -7.73 24.47
CA TYR A 398 -5.39 -6.48 25.15
C TYR A 398 -4.66 -6.72 26.48
N ARG A 399 -5.11 -7.66 27.31
CA ARG A 399 -4.38 -7.99 28.56
C ARG A 399 -2.98 -8.53 28.30
N ARG A 400 -2.78 -9.36 27.28
CA ARG A 400 -1.46 -9.86 26.87
C ARG A 400 -0.52 -8.72 26.42
N ILE A 401 -1.05 -7.72 25.72
CA ILE A 401 -0.27 -6.56 25.26
C ILE A 401 0.01 -5.61 26.43
N GLY A 402 -1.01 -5.36 27.25
CA GLY A 402 -0.96 -4.52 28.44
C GLY A 402 -0.66 -3.06 28.09
N GLU A 403 0.15 -2.43 28.91
CA GLU A 403 0.52 -1.01 28.81
C GLU A 403 1.53 -0.69 27.70
N ARG A 404 2.02 -1.70 26.99
CA ARG A 404 3.06 -1.55 25.97
C ARG A 404 2.56 -0.87 24.69
N HIS A 405 1.25 -0.73 24.53
CA HIS A 405 0.64 -0.07 23.37
C HIS A 405 -0.54 0.83 23.79
N PRO A 406 -0.68 2.05 23.22
CA PRO A 406 -1.70 3.01 23.65
C PRO A 406 -3.14 2.52 23.51
N PHE A 407 -3.47 1.79 22.43
CA PHE A 407 -4.82 1.24 22.26
C PHE A 407 -5.16 0.17 23.30
N SER A 408 -4.18 -0.64 23.69
CA SER A 408 -4.38 -1.64 24.74
C SER A 408 -4.57 -0.99 26.10
N ALA A 409 -3.70 -0.05 26.48
CA ALA A 409 -3.89 0.72 27.71
C ALA A 409 -5.24 1.45 27.74
N TYR A 410 -5.67 2.03 26.61
CA TYR A 410 -6.96 2.71 26.50
C TYR A 410 -8.15 1.75 26.64
N TYR A 411 -8.11 0.59 25.98
CA TYR A 411 -9.16 -0.42 26.10
C TYR A 411 -9.30 -0.91 27.54
N LEU A 412 -8.17 -1.29 28.16
CA LEU A 412 -8.14 -1.79 29.54
C LEU A 412 -8.60 -0.72 30.54
N ALA A 413 -8.39 0.57 30.24
CA ALA A 413 -8.89 1.65 31.06
C ALA A 413 -10.41 1.69 31.10
N HIS A 414 -11.06 1.59 29.93
CA HIS A 414 -12.52 1.55 29.83
C HIS A 414 -13.09 0.27 30.44
N GLU A 415 -12.41 -0.87 30.27
CA GLU A 415 -12.77 -2.12 30.96
C GLU A 415 -12.77 -1.93 32.49
N ALA A 416 -11.74 -1.29 33.05
CA ALA A 416 -11.65 -1.02 34.48
C ALA A 416 -12.75 -0.06 34.97
N ILE A 417 -13.04 1.00 34.21
CA ILE A 417 -14.10 1.98 34.53
C ILE A 417 -15.46 1.30 34.53
N ASP A 418 -15.77 0.51 33.49
CA ASP A 418 -17.03 -0.24 33.37
C ASP A 418 -17.16 -1.30 34.48
N GLY A 419 -16.04 -1.88 34.90
CA GLY A 419 -15.94 -2.78 36.06
C GLY A 419 -16.03 -2.09 37.43
N GLY A 420 -16.06 -0.75 37.47
CA GLY A 420 -16.17 0.06 38.69
C GLY A 420 -14.84 0.46 39.34
N ASP A 421 -13.69 0.05 38.80
CA ASP A 421 -12.37 0.48 39.25
C ASP A 421 -11.92 1.74 38.51
N VAL A 422 -12.55 2.85 38.87
CA VAL A 422 -12.25 4.17 38.29
C VAL A 422 -10.80 4.61 38.53
N GLY A 423 -10.19 4.16 39.63
CA GLY A 423 -8.80 4.49 39.98
C GLY A 423 -7.80 3.86 39.01
N GLU A 424 -7.97 2.57 38.73
CA GLU A 424 -7.17 1.87 37.72
C GLU A 424 -7.46 2.38 36.31
N GLY A 425 -8.73 2.67 36.01
CA GLY A 425 -9.15 3.30 34.77
C GLY A 425 -8.42 4.61 34.49
N GLU A 426 -8.37 5.52 35.48
CA GLU A 426 -7.62 6.77 35.35
C GLU A 426 -6.12 6.52 35.12
N ARG A 427 -5.51 5.59 35.85
CA ARG A 427 -4.09 5.26 35.71
C ARG A 427 -3.77 4.79 34.30
N LEU A 428 -4.59 3.90 33.75
CA LEU A 428 -4.43 3.36 32.39
C LEU A 428 -4.70 4.41 31.31
N LEU A 429 -5.68 5.30 31.49
CA LEU A 429 -5.87 6.47 30.61
C LEU A 429 -4.62 7.36 30.59
N ARG A 430 -3.98 7.59 31.74
CA ARG A 430 -2.71 8.34 31.81
C ARG A 430 -1.58 7.65 31.07
N VAL A 431 -1.48 6.33 31.15
CA VAL A 431 -0.50 5.55 30.38
C VAL A 431 -0.72 5.77 28.88
N SER A 432 -1.95 5.62 28.40
CA SER A 432 -2.28 5.84 26.99
C SER A 432 -2.05 7.30 26.56
N ALA A 433 -2.44 8.26 27.39
CA ALA A 433 -2.19 9.68 27.17
C ALA A 433 -0.70 10.03 27.15
N ALA A 434 0.17 9.28 27.86
CA ALA A 434 1.62 9.45 27.84
C ALA A 434 2.28 8.97 26.53
N PHE A 435 1.59 8.17 25.71
CA PHE A 435 1.96 7.98 24.30
C PHE A 435 1.58 9.17 23.42
N GLY A 436 0.84 10.13 23.98
CA GLY A 436 0.24 11.24 23.26
C GLY A 436 -1.00 10.81 22.46
N TYR A 437 -1.75 9.81 22.93
CA TYR A 437 -3.00 9.41 22.29
C TYR A 437 -4.10 10.44 22.59
N PRO A 438 -4.60 11.20 21.59
CA PRO A 438 -5.47 12.34 21.85
C PRO A 438 -6.83 11.95 22.46
N ILE A 439 -7.40 10.82 22.02
CA ILE A 439 -8.68 10.32 22.54
C ILE A 439 -8.58 9.96 24.03
N ALA A 440 -7.49 9.32 24.46
CA ALA A 440 -7.25 9.05 25.88
C ALA A 440 -7.10 10.33 26.72
N GLN A 441 -6.53 11.40 26.15
CA GLN A 441 -6.44 12.69 26.83
C GLN A 441 -7.83 13.32 27.02
N THR A 442 -8.70 13.21 26.02
CA THR A 442 -10.08 13.68 26.07
C THR A 442 -10.88 12.94 27.13
N ASP A 443 -10.81 11.61 27.14
CA ASP A 443 -11.54 10.80 28.10
C ASP A 443 -11.00 10.98 29.53
N LEU A 444 -9.68 11.11 29.69
CA LEU A 444 -9.08 11.48 30.98
C LEU A 444 -9.59 12.84 31.46
N ALA A 445 -9.69 13.82 30.56
CA ALA A 445 -10.21 15.12 30.91
C ALA A 445 -11.68 15.04 31.36
N LYS A 446 -12.53 14.33 30.59
CA LYS A 446 -13.94 14.11 30.93
C LYS A 446 -14.09 13.43 32.30
N LEU A 447 -13.28 12.40 32.57
CA LEU A 447 -13.32 11.66 33.83
C LEU A 447 -13.05 12.55 35.06
N ILE A 448 -12.17 13.53 34.93
CA ILE A 448 -11.68 14.33 36.07
C ILE A 448 -12.28 15.75 36.12
N PHE A 449 -13.10 16.12 35.13
CA PHE A 449 -13.59 17.49 34.93
C PHE A 449 -14.46 18.02 36.09
N ASP A 450 -15.29 17.16 36.66
CA ASP A 450 -16.23 17.52 37.72
C ASP A 450 -15.57 17.66 39.10
N THR A 451 -14.32 17.19 39.23
CA THR A 451 -13.54 17.41 40.44
C THR A 451 -12.95 18.82 40.41
N ALA A 452 -13.49 19.72 41.22
CA ALA A 452 -13.15 21.16 41.19
C ALA A 452 -11.64 21.44 41.29
N SER A 453 -10.90 20.70 42.13
CA SER A 453 -9.44 20.85 42.27
C SER A 453 -8.65 20.39 41.04
N ARG A 454 -9.27 19.61 40.14
CA ARG A 454 -8.66 18.99 38.96
C ARG A 454 -9.16 19.56 37.65
N ARG A 455 -10.16 20.43 37.67
CA ARG A 455 -10.66 21.12 36.48
C ARG A 455 -9.57 21.83 35.65
N PRO A 456 -8.55 22.49 36.23
CA PRO A 456 -7.44 23.05 35.45
C PRO A 456 -6.64 21.98 34.68
N GLU A 457 -6.43 20.81 35.29
CA GLU A 457 -5.78 19.65 34.67
C GLU A 457 -6.64 19.12 33.51
N ALA A 458 -7.94 18.95 33.72
CA ALA A 458 -8.88 18.53 32.67
C ALA A 458 -8.85 19.46 31.45
N LEU A 459 -8.88 20.77 31.68
CA LEU A 459 -8.81 21.77 30.60
C LEU A 459 -7.46 21.73 29.86
N ALA A 460 -6.35 21.46 30.57
CA ALA A 460 -5.05 21.29 29.93
C ALA A 460 -5.02 20.06 29.01
N HIS A 461 -5.60 18.95 29.45
CA HIS A 461 -5.73 17.74 28.62
C HIS A 461 -6.62 17.98 27.39
N LEU A 462 -7.80 18.62 27.53
CA LEU A 462 -8.66 18.95 26.39
C LEU A 462 -7.94 19.84 25.36
N ARG A 463 -7.21 20.87 25.81
CA ARG A 463 -6.43 21.75 24.92
C ARG A 463 -5.32 20.99 24.19
N SER A 464 -4.61 20.10 24.88
CA SER A 464 -3.60 19.22 24.29
C SER A 464 -4.20 18.30 23.23
N ALA A 465 -5.33 17.65 23.54
CA ALA A 465 -6.01 16.73 22.65
C ALA A 465 -6.53 17.44 21.38
N SER A 466 -7.19 18.60 21.54
CA SER A 466 -7.63 19.43 20.41
C SER A 466 -6.46 19.91 19.55
N ALA A 467 -5.34 20.33 20.17
CA ALA A 467 -4.15 20.73 19.44
C ALA A 467 -3.52 19.55 18.66
N ALA A 468 -3.66 18.32 19.17
CA ALA A 468 -3.27 17.10 18.48
C ALA A 468 -4.31 16.62 17.45
N GLY A 469 -5.44 17.32 17.29
CA GLY A 469 -6.45 17.07 16.28
C GLY A 469 -7.65 16.25 16.74
N ASP A 470 -7.77 15.93 18.04
CA ASP A 470 -8.93 15.18 18.54
C ASP A 470 -10.23 15.94 18.30
N ILE A 471 -11.16 15.26 17.65
CA ILE A 471 -12.45 15.82 17.21
C ILE A 471 -13.32 16.13 18.43
N GLU A 472 -13.39 15.20 19.38
CA GLU A 472 -14.22 15.30 20.59
C GLU A 472 -13.73 16.41 21.52
N ALA A 473 -12.43 16.54 21.77
CA ALA A 473 -11.86 17.62 22.55
C ALA A 473 -12.12 18.98 21.91
N SER A 474 -11.98 19.07 20.59
CA SER A 474 -12.30 20.29 19.86
C SER A 474 -13.77 20.67 20.00
N PHE A 475 -14.67 19.68 19.97
CA PHE A 475 -16.09 19.91 20.23
C PHE A 475 -16.35 20.37 21.66
N SER A 476 -15.83 19.66 22.67
CA SER A 476 -16.00 20.02 24.09
C SER A 476 -15.42 21.40 24.42
N LEU A 477 -14.27 21.77 23.88
CA LEU A 477 -13.75 23.15 24.03
C LEU A 477 -14.66 24.16 23.34
N GLY A 478 -15.21 23.83 22.18
CA GLY A 478 -16.19 24.64 21.48
C GLY A 478 -17.45 24.92 22.32
N GLU A 479 -17.95 23.91 23.05
CA GLU A 479 -19.06 24.05 23.99
C GLU A 479 -18.69 24.97 25.15
N LEU A 480 -17.56 24.72 25.81
CA LEU A 480 -17.09 25.52 26.94
C LEU A 480 -16.87 27.00 26.56
N TYR A 481 -16.29 27.27 25.40
CA TYR A 481 -16.12 28.64 24.90
C TYR A 481 -17.45 29.29 24.52
N THR A 482 -18.42 28.51 24.04
CA THR A 482 -19.76 29.03 23.77
C THR A 482 -20.46 29.45 25.06
N GLU A 483 -20.39 28.62 26.11
CA GLU A 483 -20.94 28.92 27.44
C GLU A 483 -20.26 30.14 28.09
N ALA A 484 -18.97 30.33 27.83
CA ALA A 484 -18.19 31.49 28.28
C ALA A 484 -18.40 32.76 27.41
N TYR A 485 -19.26 32.71 26.38
CA TYR A 485 -19.46 33.79 25.41
C TYR A 485 -18.20 34.18 24.60
N GLU A 486 -17.22 33.28 24.51
CA GLU A 486 -15.99 33.42 23.72
C GLU A 486 -16.19 32.91 22.29
N PHE A 487 -17.14 33.51 21.55
CA PHE A 487 -17.62 32.95 20.29
C PHE A 487 -16.57 32.78 19.17
N ASP A 488 -15.58 33.69 19.08
CA ASP A 488 -14.50 33.54 18.09
C ASP A 488 -13.65 32.29 18.37
N ALA A 489 -13.37 32.00 19.65
CA ALA A 489 -12.65 30.80 20.07
C ALA A 489 -13.51 29.55 19.87
N ALA A 490 -14.80 29.62 20.21
CA ALA A 490 -15.76 28.54 19.98
C ALA A 490 -15.81 28.13 18.50
N LEU A 491 -15.97 29.09 17.58
CA LEU A 491 -16.01 28.82 16.14
C LEU A 491 -14.70 28.22 15.61
N ALA A 492 -13.56 28.63 16.15
CA ALA A 492 -12.26 28.07 15.77
C ALA A 492 -12.14 26.59 16.17
N GLU A 493 -12.54 26.23 17.39
CA GLU A 493 -12.51 24.84 17.88
C GLU A 493 -13.55 23.97 17.18
N LEU A 494 -14.80 24.43 17.06
CA LEU A 494 -15.87 23.70 16.40
C LEU A 494 -15.52 23.40 14.94
N ARG A 495 -14.82 24.31 14.26
CA ARG A 495 -14.29 24.08 12.90
C ARG A 495 -13.34 22.90 12.81
N LYS A 496 -12.45 22.71 13.79
CA LYS A 496 -11.55 21.54 13.78
C LYS A 496 -12.38 20.26 13.78
N ALA A 497 -13.41 20.18 14.62
CA ALA A 497 -14.28 19.01 14.71
C ALA A 497 -15.13 18.79 13.44
N TRP A 498 -15.89 19.79 12.99
CA TRP A 498 -16.79 19.58 11.83
C TRP A 498 -16.07 19.42 10.50
N SER A 499 -14.79 19.82 10.40
CA SER A 499 -13.96 19.56 9.21
C SER A 499 -13.76 18.06 8.95
N TYR A 500 -13.87 17.22 9.98
CA TYR A 500 -13.87 15.75 9.87
C TYR A 500 -15.28 15.13 9.91
N GLY A 501 -16.33 15.95 9.77
CA GLY A 501 -17.72 15.46 9.64
C GLY A 501 -18.50 15.36 10.94
N HIS A 502 -18.00 15.91 12.06
CA HIS A 502 -18.73 15.91 13.32
C HIS A 502 -20.01 16.78 13.24
N ALA A 503 -21.18 16.14 13.27
CA ALA A 503 -22.46 16.78 12.98
C ALA A 503 -22.87 17.81 14.05
N GLU A 504 -22.69 17.50 15.33
CA GLU A 504 -23.12 18.38 16.41
C GLU A 504 -22.26 19.65 16.48
N ALA A 505 -20.94 19.53 16.35
CA ALA A 505 -20.03 20.64 16.13
C ALA A 505 -20.44 21.54 14.95
N ALA A 506 -20.88 20.97 13.81
CA ALA A 506 -21.36 21.76 12.67
C ALA A 506 -22.65 22.52 13.01
N ALA A 507 -23.58 21.86 13.70
CA ALA A 507 -24.84 22.47 14.15
C ALA A 507 -24.61 23.58 15.18
N LEU A 508 -23.73 23.36 16.16
CA LEU A 508 -23.37 24.35 17.16
C LEU A 508 -22.63 25.53 16.52
N ALA A 509 -21.70 25.29 15.59
CA ALA A 509 -21.02 26.36 14.86
C ALA A 509 -22.01 27.24 14.07
N ALA A 510 -23.01 26.62 13.42
CA ALA A 510 -24.06 27.36 12.74
C ALA A 510 -24.88 28.23 13.71
N ARG A 511 -25.29 27.69 14.87
CA ARG A 511 -26.02 28.45 15.90
C ARG A 511 -25.21 29.61 16.47
N VAL A 512 -23.92 29.38 16.78
CA VAL A 512 -23.02 30.42 17.28
C VAL A 512 -22.84 31.53 16.24
N ALA A 513 -22.62 31.16 14.97
CA ALA A 513 -22.47 32.13 13.89
C ALA A 513 -23.76 32.94 13.63
N GLU A 514 -24.94 32.32 13.68
CA GLU A 514 -26.24 33.00 13.61
C GLU A 514 -26.40 33.98 14.77
N HIS A 515 -26.15 33.53 16.00
CA HIS A 515 -26.24 34.36 17.19
C HIS A 515 -25.31 35.59 17.11
N MET A 516 -24.05 35.39 16.71
CA MET A 516 -23.10 36.49 16.50
C MET A 516 -23.59 37.52 15.47
N LEU A 517 -24.26 37.07 14.40
CA LEU A 517 -24.84 37.97 13.39
C LEU A 517 -26.02 38.78 13.94
N ASP A 518 -26.85 38.16 14.78
CA ASP A 518 -28.02 38.80 15.40
C ASP A 518 -27.60 39.88 16.40
N ILE A 519 -26.63 39.57 17.26
CA ILE A 519 -26.10 40.52 18.26
C ILE A 519 -25.03 41.47 17.69
N LYS A 520 -24.70 41.34 16.38
CA LYS A 520 -23.68 42.13 15.67
C LYS A 520 -22.28 42.04 16.31
N MET A 521 -21.91 40.88 16.84
CA MET A 521 -20.61 40.62 17.46
C MET A 521 -19.60 40.08 16.43
N GLY A 522 -18.34 40.50 16.54
CA GLY A 522 -17.26 40.05 15.67
C GLY A 522 -17.35 40.56 14.22
N LYS A 523 -16.53 39.97 13.33
CA LYS A 523 -16.51 40.34 11.91
C LYS A 523 -17.67 39.66 11.16
N ARG A 524 -18.67 40.44 10.73
CA ARG A 524 -19.85 39.95 9.99
C ARG A 524 -19.51 39.03 8.80
N SER A 525 -18.43 39.31 8.07
CA SER A 525 -18.00 38.49 6.92
C SER A 525 -17.47 37.11 7.32
N VAL A 526 -16.87 37.00 8.51
CA VAL A 526 -16.38 35.74 9.08
C VAL A 526 -17.57 34.90 9.54
N ALA A 527 -18.45 35.46 10.37
CA ALA A 527 -19.65 34.76 10.84
C ALA A 527 -20.55 34.27 9.69
N LYS A 528 -20.76 35.09 8.64
CA LYS A 528 -21.48 34.64 7.43
C LYS A 528 -20.80 33.48 6.71
N ARG A 529 -19.46 33.47 6.68
CA ARG A 529 -18.69 32.40 6.05
C ARG A 529 -18.81 31.11 6.85
N GLU A 530 -18.60 31.19 8.18
CA GLU A 530 -18.77 30.04 9.08
C GLU A 530 -20.15 29.41 8.93
N LEU A 531 -21.20 30.24 9.01
CA LEU A 531 -22.58 29.78 8.91
C LEU A 531 -22.82 29.01 7.60
N ARG A 532 -22.40 29.59 6.48
CA ARG A 532 -22.57 28.96 5.16
C ARG A 532 -21.81 27.63 5.08
N ASP A 533 -20.56 27.62 5.51
CA ASP A 533 -19.68 26.45 5.35
C ASP A 533 -20.14 25.31 6.29
N ALA A 534 -20.55 25.62 7.53
CA ALA A 534 -21.13 24.65 8.47
C ALA A 534 -22.47 24.07 7.98
N GLN A 535 -23.37 24.92 7.44
CA GLN A 535 -24.62 24.47 6.82
C GLN A 535 -24.38 23.59 5.59
N GLU A 536 -23.37 23.88 4.78
CA GLU A 536 -23.00 23.04 3.65
C GLU A 536 -22.52 21.65 4.12
N CYS A 537 -21.72 21.60 5.18
CA CYS A 537 -21.29 20.35 5.80
C CYS A 537 -22.49 19.52 6.28
N LEU A 538 -23.43 20.12 7.01
CA LEU A 538 -24.66 19.45 7.45
C LEU A 538 -25.49 18.89 6.27
N ARG A 539 -25.64 19.66 5.18
CA ARG A 539 -26.35 19.17 3.98
C ARG A 539 -25.64 17.98 3.35
N LYS A 540 -24.30 17.96 3.30
CA LYS A 540 -23.52 16.82 2.80
C LYS A 540 -23.69 15.59 3.68
N LEU A 541 -23.62 15.75 5.00
CA LEU A 541 -23.86 14.66 5.96
C LEU A 541 -25.27 14.07 5.83
N GLN A 542 -26.29 14.92 5.67
CA GLN A 542 -27.68 14.47 5.45
C GLN A 542 -27.85 13.72 4.13
N ARG A 543 -27.21 14.18 3.04
CA ARG A 543 -27.24 13.46 1.75
C ARG A 543 -26.63 12.06 1.86
N ARG A 544 -25.51 11.94 2.59
CA ARG A 544 -24.85 10.67 2.85
C ARG A 544 -25.69 9.71 3.70
N ALA A 545 -26.31 10.21 4.77
CA ALA A 545 -27.21 9.39 5.59
C ALA A 545 -28.36 8.81 4.75
N LYS A 546 -28.91 9.60 3.81
CA LYS A 546 -29.95 9.15 2.88
C LYS A 546 -29.44 8.12 1.86
N SER A 547 -28.24 8.31 1.30
CA SER A 547 -27.68 7.34 0.35
C SER A 547 -27.29 6.02 1.01
N ALA A 548 -26.77 6.05 2.25
CA ALA A 548 -26.47 4.85 3.02
C ALA A 548 -27.74 4.06 3.37
N CYS A 549 -28.83 4.75 3.74
CA CYS A 549 -30.13 4.13 3.99
C CYS A 549 -30.72 3.48 2.73
N ALA A 550 -30.59 4.13 1.57
CA ALA A 550 -31.04 3.59 0.28
C ALA A 550 -30.21 2.36 -0.17
N ALA A 551 -28.89 2.38 0.03
CA ALA A 551 -28.02 1.25 -0.27
C ALA A 551 -28.30 0.04 0.64
N GLY A 552 -28.53 0.29 1.95
CA GLY A 552 -28.92 -0.76 2.91
C GLY A 552 -30.29 -1.39 2.63
N ALA A 553 -31.24 -0.61 2.09
CA ALA A 553 -32.54 -1.14 1.65
C ALA A 553 -32.43 -2.01 0.39
N SER A 554 -31.57 -1.64 -0.56
CA SER A 554 -31.31 -2.43 -1.79
C SER A 554 -30.58 -3.75 -1.50
N ALA A 555 -29.68 -3.76 -0.51
CA ALA A 555 -28.97 -4.98 -0.10
C ALA A 555 -29.89 -5.96 0.65
N ARG A 556 -30.90 -5.46 1.39
CA ARG A 556 -31.92 -6.29 2.05
C ARG A 556 -33.03 -6.78 1.10
N SER A 557 -33.20 -6.18 -0.07
CA SER A 557 -34.13 -6.67 -1.11
C SER A 557 -33.47 -7.63 -2.11
N ALA A 558 -32.15 -7.83 -2.00
CA ALA A 558 -31.37 -8.76 -2.83
C ALA A 558 -30.82 -9.97 -2.02
N LEU A 559 -31.19 -10.06 -0.74
CA LEU A 559 -31.20 -11.27 0.09
C LEU A 559 -32.63 -11.80 0.14
#